data_AF-A0A4S4C633-F1
#
_entry.id   AF-A0A4S4C633-F1
#
_cell.length_a   1.000
_cell.length_b   1.000
_cell.length_c   1.000
_cell.angle_alpha   90.00
_cell.angle_beta   90.00
_cell.angle_gamma   90.00
#
_symmetry.space_group_name_H-M   'P 1'
#
loop_
_entity.id
_entity.type
_entity.pdbx_description
1 polymer ?
#
loop_
_entity_poly.entity_id
_entity_poly.type
_entity_poly.pdbx_seq_one_letter_code
_entity_poly.pdbx_strand_id
1 'polypeptide(L)'
;MRELYMNLNDPLPYVIALHYSRNVLNSAPSTEQEAIKMGWIKLKPSESVYHQLGIGNEGNLKYTSADGHLEAVYYSDGTLVRDITNVGTYNFSPPSDFALHAYNDVIPYYILGNASYDTTPGWTKFWVTLKAAALKASGN
;
A
#
# COMPACT_ATOMS: atom_id res chain seq x y z
N MET A 1 -11.22 20.28 -13.74
CA MET A 1 -10.45 19.50 -12.72
C MET A 1 -9.54 18.56 -13.48
N ARG A 2 -8.25 18.52 -13.16
CA ARG A 2 -7.34 17.50 -13.70
C ARG A 2 -7.56 16.23 -12.87
N GLU A 3 -7.73 15.08 -13.51
CA GLU A 3 -7.84 13.82 -12.79
C GLU A 3 -6.52 13.53 -12.04
N LEU A 4 -6.59 13.00 -10.82
CA LEU A 4 -5.45 12.69 -9.96
C LEU A 4 -4.77 11.38 -10.40
N TYR A 5 -4.35 11.30 -11.66
CA TYR A 5 -3.62 10.17 -12.22
C TYR A 5 -2.28 10.62 -12.80
N MET A 6 -1.29 9.73 -12.81
CA MET A 6 -0.03 10.01 -13.49
C MET A 6 -0.22 9.96 -15.00
N ASN A 7 0.37 10.93 -15.71
CA ASN A 7 0.52 10.91 -17.16
C ASN A 7 1.99 10.72 -17.53
N LEU A 8 2.28 9.93 -18.57
CA LEU A 8 3.64 9.74 -19.10
C LEU A 8 4.33 11.04 -19.52
N ASN A 9 3.56 12.08 -19.85
CA ASN A 9 4.07 13.38 -20.24
C ASN A 9 4.23 14.35 -19.05
N ASP A 10 3.89 13.94 -17.83
CA ASP A 10 4.07 14.79 -16.67
C ASP A 10 5.56 14.94 -16.32
N PRO A 11 6.00 16.14 -15.87
CA PRO A 11 7.38 16.33 -15.46
C PRO A 11 7.67 15.50 -14.20
N LEU A 12 8.85 14.88 -14.13
CA LEU A 12 9.25 13.99 -13.04
C LEU A 12 9.02 14.58 -11.62
N PRO A 13 9.31 15.88 -11.34
CA PRO A 13 8.99 16.46 -10.03
C PRO A 13 7.51 16.41 -9.66
N TYR A 14 6.61 16.56 -10.65
CA TYR A 14 5.17 16.45 -10.43
C TYR A 14 4.78 15.01 -10.10
N VAL A 15 5.32 14.03 -10.83
CA VAL A 15 5.08 12.60 -10.58
C VAL A 15 5.50 12.22 -9.15
N ILE A 16 6.68 12.65 -8.72
CA ILE A 16 7.20 12.39 -7.36
C ILE A 16 6.30 13.05 -6.30
N ALA A 17 5.90 14.32 -6.51
CA ALA A 17 5.04 15.04 -5.59
C ALA A 17 3.65 14.39 -5.47
N LEU A 18 3.07 13.98 -6.60
CA LEU A 18 1.79 13.28 -6.66
C LEU A 18 1.88 11.95 -5.90
N HIS A 19 2.93 11.16 -6.14
CA HIS A 19 3.15 9.90 -5.42
C HIS A 19 3.22 10.10 -3.91
N TYR A 20 4.02 11.04 -3.40
CA TYR A 20 4.11 11.24 -1.94
C TYR A 20 2.86 11.90 -1.33
N SER A 21 2.01 12.55 -2.13
CA SER A 21 0.72 13.09 -1.66
C SER A 21 -0.23 12.00 -1.16
N ARG A 22 0.00 10.73 -1.54
CA ARG A 22 -0.78 9.57 -1.08
C ARG A 22 -0.81 9.44 0.45
N ASN A 23 0.25 9.86 1.14
CA ASN A 23 0.29 9.85 2.60
C ASN A 23 -0.68 10.88 3.23
N VAL A 24 -0.86 12.03 2.56
CA VAL A 24 -1.75 13.11 3.02
C VAL A 24 -3.20 12.82 2.65
N LEU A 25 -3.43 12.20 1.50
CA LEU A 25 -4.76 11.82 1.02
C LEU A 25 -5.32 10.62 1.80
N ASN A 26 -4.47 9.80 2.42
CA ASN A 26 -4.92 8.64 3.17
C ASN A 26 -5.51 9.02 4.53
N SER A 27 -6.60 8.36 4.92
CA SER A 27 -7.24 8.54 6.22
C SER A 27 -7.75 7.19 6.72
N ALA A 28 -6.94 6.54 7.57
CA ALA A 28 -7.21 5.21 8.08
C ALA A 28 -7.82 5.25 9.49
N PRO A 29 -8.74 4.33 9.83
CA PRO A 29 -9.19 4.10 11.20
C PRO A 29 -8.01 3.74 12.10
N SER A 30 -8.07 4.17 13.36
CA SER A 30 -6.91 4.05 14.26
C SER A 30 -6.68 2.62 14.76
N THR A 31 -7.69 1.74 14.60
CA THR A 31 -7.63 0.34 15.03
C THR A 31 -8.30 -0.59 14.02
N GLU A 32 -7.87 -1.85 13.97
CA GLU A 32 -8.48 -2.87 13.11
C GLU A 32 -9.97 -3.05 13.41
N GLN A 33 -10.35 -3.00 14.69
CA GLN A 33 -11.74 -3.16 15.13
C GLN A 33 -12.63 -2.01 14.64
N GLU A 34 -12.11 -0.79 14.57
CA GLU A 34 -12.81 0.34 13.97
C GLU A 34 -12.98 0.16 12.46
N ALA A 35 -11.93 -0.28 11.77
CA ALA A 35 -12.00 -0.60 10.34
C ALA A 35 -13.07 -1.67 10.03
N ILE A 36 -13.12 -2.74 10.83
CA ILE A 36 -14.15 -3.80 10.72
C ILE A 36 -15.55 -3.21 10.92
N LYS A 37 -15.76 -2.37 11.94
CA LYS A 37 -17.05 -1.71 12.20
C LYS A 37 -17.47 -0.79 11.05
N MET A 38 -16.51 -0.12 10.42
CA MET A 38 -16.71 0.76 9.27
C MET A 38 -16.88 0.00 7.94
N GLY A 39 -16.81 -1.33 7.95
CA GLY A 39 -16.98 -2.16 6.75
C GLY A 39 -15.78 -2.13 5.80
N TRP A 40 -14.58 -1.86 6.32
CA TRP A 40 -13.35 -1.97 5.53
C TRP A 40 -13.09 -3.42 5.13
N ILE A 41 -12.56 -3.61 3.93
CA ILE A 41 -12.35 -4.91 3.32
C ILE A 41 -10.95 -5.40 3.67
N LYS A 42 -10.86 -6.53 4.38
CA LYS A 42 -9.59 -7.20 4.62
C LYS A 42 -9.05 -7.80 3.33
N LEU A 43 -7.82 -7.48 2.96
CA LEU A 43 -7.18 -8.06 1.79
C LEU A 43 -6.48 -9.38 2.12
N LYS A 44 -6.17 -10.15 1.08
CA LYS A 44 -5.54 -11.47 1.24
C LYS A 44 -4.10 -11.35 1.75
N PRO A 45 -3.53 -12.41 2.34
CA PRO A 45 -2.12 -12.41 2.76
C PRO A 45 -1.15 -12.01 1.65
N SER A 46 -1.39 -12.46 0.42
CA SER A 46 -0.57 -12.10 -0.76
C SER A 46 -0.57 -10.60 -1.08
N GLU A 47 -1.64 -9.88 -0.72
CA GLU A 47 -1.77 -8.43 -0.94
C GLU A 47 -1.23 -7.62 0.24
N SER A 48 -1.19 -8.23 1.43
CA SER A 48 -0.63 -7.64 2.64
C SER A 48 0.90 -7.70 2.69
N VAL A 49 1.52 -8.63 1.96
CA VAL A 49 2.95 -8.95 2.12
C VAL A 49 3.88 -7.75 1.88
N TYR A 50 3.48 -6.79 1.03
CA TYR A 50 4.24 -5.55 0.79
C TYR A 50 4.39 -4.66 2.03
N HIS A 51 3.58 -4.91 3.06
CA HIS A 51 3.60 -4.24 4.35
C HIS A 51 4.12 -5.15 5.47
N GLN A 52 4.82 -6.23 5.13
CA GLN A 52 5.40 -7.20 6.06
C GLN A 52 6.94 -7.19 6.04
N LEU A 53 7.53 -6.01 5.83
CA LEU A 53 8.97 -5.81 5.69
C LEU A 53 9.63 -5.65 7.07
N GLY A 54 10.62 -6.49 7.35
CA GLY A 54 11.39 -6.44 8.60
C GLY A 54 10.76 -7.19 9.78
N ILE A 55 11.56 -7.36 10.83
CA ILE A 55 11.17 -8.12 12.02
C ILE A 55 10.04 -7.41 12.77
N GLY A 56 8.99 -8.15 13.12
CA GLY A 56 7.81 -7.66 13.84
C GLY A 56 6.68 -7.19 12.92
N ASN A 57 6.90 -7.14 11.61
CA ASN A 57 5.90 -6.77 10.62
C ASN A 57 5.29 -7.98 9.88
N GLU A 58 5.78 -9.20 10.11
CA GLU A 58 5.41 -10.40 9.35
C GLU A 58 3.91 -10.74 9.44
N GLY A 59 3.26 -10.29 10.51
CA GLY A 59 1.84 -10.47 10.76
C GLY A 59 0.96 -9.32 10.32
N ASN A 60 1.50 -8.30 9.66
CA ASN A 60 0.73 -7.11 9.30
C ASN A 60 -0.42 -7.45 8.35
N LEU A 61 -1.57 -6.84 8.61
CA LEU A 61 -2.83 -7.08 7.93
C LEU A 61 -3.25 -5.82 7.18
N LYS A 62 -3.46 -5.95 5.87
CA LYS A 62 -3.91 -4.84 5.02
C LYS A 62 -5.43 -4.85 4.86
N TYR A 63 -6.01 -3.66 4.94
CA TYR A 63 -7.41 -3.38 4.69
C TYR A 63 -7.54 -2.22 3.71
N THR A 64 -8.66 -2.17 2.99
CA THR A 64 -9.05 -1.01 2.18
C THR A 64 -10.44 -0.49 2.54
N SER A 65 -10.69 0.79 2.30
CA SER A 65 -12.05 1.33 2.26
C SER A 65 -12.89 0.59 1.21
N ALA A 66 -14.21 0.71 1.31
CA ALA A 66 -15.14 0.03 0.40
C ALA A 66 -14.93 0.42 -1.08
N ASP A 67 -14.44 1.63 -1.35
CA ASP A 67 -14.09 2.13 -2.69
C ASP A 67 -12.65 1.80 -3.11
N GLY A 68 -11.84 1.17 -2.24
CA GLY A 68 -10.48 0.71 -2.53
C GLY A 68 -9.40 1.79 -2.48
N HIS A 69 -9.75 3.04 -2.19
CA HIS A 69 -8.83 4.18 -2.28
C HIS A 69 -8.03 4.46 -1.00
N LEU A 70 -8.58 4.15 0.18
CA LEU A 70 -7.88 4.33 1.45
C LEU A 70 -7.33 2.98 1.90
N GLU A 71 -6.10 2.98 2.43
CA GLU A 71 -5.48 1.77 2.96
C GLU A 71 -5.18 1.91 4.45
N ALA A 72 -5.40 0.82 5.17
CA ALA A 72 -5.00 0.70 6.56
C ALA A 72 -4.16 -0.58 6.71
N VAL A 73 -3.08 -0.47 7.48
CA VAL A 73 -2.23 -1.60 7.82
C VAL A 73 -2.17 -1.68 9.32
N TYR A 74 -2.53 -2.84 9.87
CA TYR A 74 -2.52 -3.09 11.30
C TYR A 74 -1.49 -4.15 11.64
N TYR A 75 -0.83 -4.00 12.78
CA TYR A 75 -0.10 -5.07 13.43
C TYR A 75 -1.07 -6.19 13.84
N SER A 76 -0.53 -7.35 14.19
CA SER A 76 -1.34 -8.50 14.63
C SER A 76 -2.13 -8.26 15.92
N ASP A 77 -1.77 -7.23 16.70
CA ASP A 77 -2.51 -6.79 17.89
C ASP A 77 -3.64 -5.78 17.57
N GLY A 78 -3.83 -5.43 16.30
CA GLY A 78 -4.87 -4.52 15.81
C GLY A 78 -4.49 -3.03 15.87
N THR A 79 -3.26 -2.69 16.27
CA THR A 79 -2.78 -1.29 16.27
C THR A 79 -2.33 -0.83 14.88
N LEU A 80 -2.59 0.43 14.54
CA LEU A 80 -2.25 0.99 13.22
C LEU A 80 -0.74 1.12 13.05
N VAL A 81 -0.21 0.55 11.96
CA VAL A 81 1.19 0.68 11.55
C VAL A 81 1.45 2.13 11.13
N ARG A 82 2.47 2.75 11.73
CA ARG A 82 2.94 4.10 11.39
C ARG A 82 4.37 4.15 10.85
N ASP A 83 5.05 3.00 10.86
CA ASP A 83 6.37 2.86 10.24
C ASP A 83 6.25 3.12 8.73
N ILE A 84 7.04 4.06 8.21
CA ILE A 84 6.90 4.53 6.83
C ILE A 84 7.10 3.40 5.81
N THR A 85 7.92 2.40 6.13
CA THR A 85 8.18 1.27 5.25
C THR A 85 6.93 0.41 5.01
N ASN A 86 6.10 0.27 6.04
CA ASN A 86 4.97 -0.67 6.07
C ASN A 86 3.60 0.02 6.17
N VAL A 87 3.54 1.35 6.26
CA VAL A 87 2.28 2.10 6.36
C VAL A 87 1.37 1.88 5.14
N GLY A 88 0.05 1.96 5.35
CA GLY A 88 -0.93 2.05 4.27
C GLY A 88 -0.97 3.45 3.67
N THR A 89 -1.25 3.56 2.38
CA THR A 89 -1.30 4.85 1.66
C THR A 89 -2.57 4.97 0.83
N TYR A 90 -2.83 6.16 0.27
CA TYR A 90 -3.93 6.32 -0.67
C TYR A 90 -3.62 5.59 -1.98
N ASN A 91 -4.58 4.90 -2.56
CA ASN A 91 -4.50 4.36 -3.91
C ASN A 91 -5.17 5.32 -4.87
N PHE A 92 -4.48 5.81 -5.89
CA PHE A 92 -5.11 6.54 -6.97
C PHE A 92 -6.03 5.64 -7.80
N SER A 93 -5.74 4.34 -7.87
CA SER A 93 -6.60 3.36 -8.53
C SER A 93 -6.92 2.19 -7.59
N PRO A 94 -8.20 1.82 -7.44
CA PRO A 94 -8.57 0.79 -6.48
C PRO A 94 -7.99 -0.57 -6.88
N PRO A 95 -7.71 -1.49 -5.93
CA PRO A 95 -7.18 -2.82 -6.23
C PRO A 95 -8.04 -3.66 -7.19
N SER A 96 -9.33 -3.34 -7.33
CA SER A 96 -10.24 -3.95 -8.30
C SER A 96 -9.86 -3.66 -9.76
N ASP A 97 -9.17 -2.55 -10.03
CA ASP A 97 -8.56 -2.25 -11.34
C ASP A 97 -7.06 -2.54 -11.28
N PHE A 98 -6.72 -3.82 -11.46
CA PHE A 98 -5.35 -4.31 -11.32
C PHE A 98 -4.33 -3.56 -12.18
N ALA A 99 -4.70 -3.22 -13.43
CA ALA A 99 -3.76 -2.60 -14.36
C ALA A 99 -3.47 -1.14 -13.98
N LEU A 100 -4.51 -0.37 -13.68
CA LEU A 100 -4.33 1.02 -13.24
C LEU A 100 -3.72 1.10 -11.84
N HIS A 101 -4.09 0.21 -10.91
CA HIS A 101 -3.47 0.13 -9.59
C HIS A 101 -1.98 -0.20 -9.68
N ALA A 102 -1.61 -1.17 -10.52
CA ALA A 102 -0.20 -1.50 -10.74
C ALA A 102 0.58 -0.28 -11.27
N TYR A 103 0.02 0.42 -12.27
CA TYR A 103 0.67 1.57 -12.91
C TYR A 103 0.75 2.80 -11.99
N ASN A 104 -0.36 3.16 -11.33
CA ASN A 104 -0.47 4.40 -10.56
C ASN A 104 0.09 4.30 -9.14
N ASP A 105 0.04 3.12 -8.52
CA ASP A 105 0.30 2.99 -7.08
C ASP A 105 1.48 2.08 -6.78
N VAL A 106 1.55 0.91 -7.44
CA VAL A 106 2.53 -0.13 -7.10
C VAL A 106 3.90 0.15 -7.74
N ILE A 107 3.97 0.42 -9.04
CA ILE A 107 5.23 0.68 -9.74
C ILE A 107 5.97 1.90 -9.13
N PRO A 108 5.32 3.05 -8.88
CA PRO A 108 5.98 4.16 -8.19
C PRO A 108 6.48 3.80 -6.80
N TYR A 109 5.72 3.02 -6.03
CA TYR A 109 6.14 2.56 -4.71
C TYR A 109 7.45 1.73 -4.75
N TYR A 110 7.62 0.85 -5.75
CA TYR A 110 8.86 0.09 -5.89
C TYR A 110 10.07 0.98 -6.16
N ILE A 111 9.88 2.08 -6.89
CA ILE A 111 10.95 3.00 -7.30
C ILE A 111 11.25 4.04 -6.21
N LEU A 112 10.20 4.60 -5.60
CA LEU A 112 10.26 5.79 -4.75
C LEU A 112 10.01 5.53 -3.26
N GLY A 113 9.51 4.35 -2.91
CA GLY A 113 9.06 4.02 -1.55
C GLY A 113 7.85 4.82 -1.08
N ASN A 114 7.48 4.71 0.20
CA ASN A 114 6.31 5.44 0.72
C ASN A 114 6.62 6.92 1.03
N ALA A 115 7.89 7.26 1.26
CA ALA A 115 8.35 8.64 1.42
C ALA A 115 9.76 8.82 0.84
N SER A 116 10.19 10.07 0.63
CA SER A 116 11.53 10.39 0.14
C SER A 116 12.67 9.93 1.05
N TYR A 117 12.36 9.66 2.32
CA TYR A 117 13.29 9.13 3.31
C TYR A 117 13.05 7.63 3.62
N ASP A 118 12.15 6.96 2.90
CA ASP A 118 12.06 5.49 2.94
C ASP A 118 13.30 4.92 2.22
N THR A 119 14.28 4.48 3.01
CA THR A 119 15.55 3.94 2.52
C THR A 119 15.49 2.44 2.23
N THR A 120 14.30 1.82 2.33
CA THR A 120 14.12 0.39 2.09
C THR A 120 14.48 0.05 0.65
N PRO A 121 15.52 -0.79 0.42
CA PRO A 121 15.95 -1.06 -0.94
C PRO A 121 14.87 -1.77 -1.77
N GLY A 122 14.76 -1.40 -3.04
CA GLY A 122 13.81 -2.04 -3.97
C GLY A 122 13.99 -3.56 -4.08
N TRP A 123 15.21 -4.07 -3.89
CA TRP A 123 15.48 -5.51 -3.88
C TRP A 123 14.84 -6.22 -2.68
N THR A 124 14.72 -5.56 -1.52
CA THR A 124 14.01 -6.09 -0.34
C THR A 124 12.51 -6.19 -0.62
N LYS A 125 11.95 -5.18 -1.30
CA LYS A 125 10.56 -5.17 -1.78
C LYS A 125 10.31 -6.28 -2.82
N PHE A 126 11.29 -6.53 -3.69
CA PHE A 126 11.24 -7.62 -4.67
C PHE A 126 11.19 -9.01 -4.02
N TRP A 127 12.00 -9.29 -2.99
CA TRP A 127 11.93 -10.58 -2.26
C TRP A 127 10.57 -10.82 -1.62
N VAL A 128 9.96 -9.77 -1.08
CA VAL A 128 8.60 -9.80 -0.55
C VAL A 128 7.57 -10.12 -1.64
N THR A 129 7.80 -9.65 -2.88
CA THR A 129 6.98 -9.97 -4.06
C THR A 129 7.05 -11.45 -4.41
N LEU A 130 8.23 -12.06 -4.32
CA LEU A 130 8.41 -13.50 -4.54
C LEU A 130 7.69 -14.32 -3.45
N LYS A 131 7.72 -13.86 -2.20
CA LYS A 131 6.94 -14.44 -1.10
C LYS A 131 5.42 -14.35 -1.38
N ALA A 132 4.94 -13.22 -1.89
CA ALA A 132 3.56 -13.02 -2.34
C ALA A 132 3.13 -14.05 -3.39
N ALA A 133 3.95 -14.22 -4.42
CA ALA A 133 3.69 -15.14 -5.52
C ALA A 133 3.65 -16.59 -5.05
N ALA A 134 4.55 -16.98 -4.15
CA ALA A 134 4.57 -18.31 -3.55
C ALA A 134 3.31 -18.60 -2.70
N LEU A 135 2.83 -17.63 -1.91
CA LEU A 135 1.57 -17.75 -1.16
C LEU A 135 0.36 -17.88 -2.09
N LYS A 136 0.29 -17.05 -3.12
CA LYS A 136 -0.79 -17.10 -4.11
C LYS A 136 -0.84 -18.45 -4.84
N ALA A 137 0.32 -19.05 -5.13
CA ALA A 137 0.43 -20.36 -5.76
C ALA A 137 0.07 -21.52 -4.82
N SER A 138 0.18 -21.34 -3.51
CA SER A 138 -0.15 -22.38 -2.52
C SER A 138 -1.62 -22.38 -2.06
N GLY A 139 -2.42 -21.41 -2.52
CA GLY A 139 -3.86 -21.36 -2.25
C GLY A 139 -4.23 -20.85 -0.85
N ASN A 140 -3.28 -20.25 -0.13
CA ASN A 140 -3.49 -19.60 1.18
C ASN A 140 -3.64 -18.08 1.05
#